data_AF-A0A2M9EJB4-F1
#
_entry.id   AF-A0A2M9EJB4-F1
#
_cell.length_a   1.000
_cell.length_b   1.000
_cell.length_c   1.000
_cell.angle_alpha   90.00
_cell.angle_beta   90.00
_cell.angle_gamma   90.00
#
_symmetry.space_group_name_H-M   'P 1'
#
loop_
_entity.id
_entity.type
_entity.pdbx_description
1 polymer ?
#
loop_
_entity_poly.entity_id
_entity_poly.type
_entity_poly.pdbx_seq_one_letter_code
_entity_poly.pdbx_strand_id
1 'polypeptide(L)'
;MKNRALLSALCLAFCAPIAAQEVPASTEPPPPSVQPGVESRLIDSVVVSGRVQGPGLWKVSRGEHVMWVLGLVSPIPHNIQWDSIEVEARMSRAQEWLLPPSLSFSPRGGMLGGLFLLPQANRLRKNPDGKTLQQVLSPADAERWQRLQQRYLADKPEVNQLRPYFAGEALYRAVLRQNSLGRSGVVGETLERLRKQKRLRTLSTTVEQKFSGRQALRQVNASAAQVDDRACLRRYMDWAEREIPRSKHIANAWALGDIDTLRNAGPNPGDWEVCRQVVARAFDNTLSLRAAEAEAENRWLAAAEAAIARNTSTFATLPMHQVISSNGLLARLKARGYEVEAPAAPAAPKPDKS
;
A
#
# COMPACT_ATOMS: atom_id res chain seq x y z
N MET A 1 -77.85 -6.47 -15.04
CA MET A 1 -76.77 -5.46 -14.87
C MET A 1 -77.13 -4.57 -13.70
N LYS A 2 -76.32 -4.24 -12.69
CA LYS A 2 -75.08 -4.81 -12.07
C LYS A 2 -75.23 -4.43 -10.56
N ASN A 3 -75.23 -5.32 -9.55
CA ASN A 3 -74.12 -6.07 -8.90
C ASN A 3 -72.85 -5.21 -8.60
N ARG A 4 -72.13 -5.28 -7.46
CA ARG A 4 -72.19 -5.89 -6.08
C ARG A 4 -71.00 -5.24 -5.28
N ALA A 5 -70.76 -5.26 -3.96
CA ALA A 5 -71.26 -5.83 -2.68
C ALA A 5 -71.04 -4.74 -1.55
N LEU A 6 -71.25 -4.80 -0.21
CA LEU A 6 -71.25 -5.81 0.89
C LEU A 6 -69.84 -6.40 1.21
N LEU A 7 -69.32 -6.52 2.45
CA LEU A 7 -69.78 -6.32 3.86
C LEU A 7 -68.71 -5.48 4.65
N SER A 8 -68.85 -4.90 5.86
CA SER A 8 -69.75 -4.99 7.06
C SER A 8 -69.33 -5.94 8.21
N ALA A 9 -69.60 -5.51 9.46
CA ALA A 9 -69.24 -6.08 10.80
C ALA A 9 -67.74 -5.96 11.19
N LEU A 10 -67.28 -5.44 12.36
CA LEU A 10 -67.84 -5.08 13.70
C LEU A 10 -67.89 -6.22 14.74
N CYS A 11 -67.68 -5.84 16.02
CA CYS A 11 -67.77 -6.63 17.27
C CYS A 11 -66.59 -7.57 17.59
N LEU A 12 -66.20 -7.80 18.85
CA LEU A 12 -66.37 -7.04 20.11
C LEU A 12 -65.29 -7.50 21.12
N ALA A 13 -65.15 -6.81 22.26
CA ALA A 13 -64.20 -7.19 23.31
C ALA A 13 -64.59 -8.48 24.06
N PHE A 14 -63.59 -9.24 24.49
CA PHE A 14 -63.70 -10.22 25.57
C PHE A 14 -62.52 -10.05 26.54
N CYS A 15 -62.68 -10.43 27.80
CA CYS A 15 -61.75 -10.09 28.87
C CYS A 15 -61.49 -11.28 29.81
N ALA A 16 -60.35 -11.22 30.51
CA ALA A 16 -59.85 -12.18 31.51
C ALA A 16 -59.46 -13.58 30.99
N PRO A 17 -58.70 -14.38 31.76
CA PRO A 17 -57.98 -14.05 33.00
C PRO A 17 -56.44 -14.09 32.84
N ILE A 18 -55.72 -13.53 33.82
CA ILE A 18 -54.26 -13.71 33.94
C ILE A 18 -53.99 -15.10 34.52
N ALA A 19 -53.33 -15.96 33.74
CA ALA A 19 -52.70 -17.18 34.24
C ALA A 19 -51.19 -16.93 34.39
N ALA A 20 -50.61 -17.37 35.51
CA ALA A 20 -49.16 -17.26 35.70
C ALA A 20 -48.44 -18.25 34.77
N GLN A 21 -47.58 -17.73 33.90
CA GLN A 21 -46.59 -18.55 33.18
C GLN A 21 -45.27 -18.47 33.95
N GLU A 22 -44.72 -19.64 34.29
CA GLU A 22 -43.36 -19.74 34.80
C GLU A 22 -42.37 -19.23 33.75
N VAL A 23 -41.45 -18.36 34.15
CA VAL A 23 -40.38 -17.90 33.25
C VAL A 23 -39.40 -19.07 33.09
N PRO A 24 -39.20 -19.63 31.88
CA PRO A 24 -38.19 -20.65 31.67
C PRO A 24 -36.82 -20.02 31.93
N ALA A 25 -36.05 -20.62 32.85
CA ALA A 25 -34.72 -20.14 33.17
C ALA A 25 -33.82 -20.18 31.92
N SER A 26 -33.24 -19.04 31.56
CA SER A 26 -32.31 -18.94 30.43
C SER A 26 -31.06 -19.77 30.70
N THR A 27 -30.97 -20.95 30.10
CA THR A 27 -29.76 -21.79 30.16
C THR A 27 -28.58 -21.04 29.57
N GLU A 28 -27.59 -20.74 30.41
CA GLU A 28 -26.34 -20.12 29.98
C GLU A 28 -25.61 -21.06 28.99
N PRO A 29 -25.07 -20.56 27.86
CA PRO A 29 -24.30 -21.39 26.94
C PRO A 29 -23.06 -21.95 27.66
N PRO A 30 -22.74 -23.26 27.54
CA PRO A 30 -21.58 -23.82 28.19
C PRO A 30 -20.29 -23.13 27.69
N PRO A 31 -19.33 -22.83 28.57
CA PRO A 31 -18.09 -22.17 28.17
C PRO A 31 -17.32 -23.04 27.16
N PRO A 32 -16.65 -22.43 26.16
CA PRO A 32 -15.98 -23.17 25.10
C PRO A 32 -14.89 -24.08 25.67
N SER A 33 -15.05 -25.39 25.48
CA SER A 33 -14.12 -26.40 26.00
C SER A 33 -12.76 -26.27 25.32
N VAL A 34 -11.75 -25.84 26.07
CA VAL A 34 -10.37 -25.69 25.59
C VAL A 34 -9.75 -27.06 25.37
N GLN A 35 -9.77 -27.55 24.13
CA GLN A 35 -8.92 -28.67 23.71
C GLN A 35 -7.53 -28.15 23.35
N PRO A 36 -6.45 -28.57 24.03
CA PRO A 36 -5.09 -28.22 23.63
C PRO A 36 -4.69 -29.03 22.39
N GLY A 37 -4.16 -28.36 21.35
CA GLY A 37 -3.44 -29.06 20.27
C GLY A 37 -3.99 -28.97 18.84
N VAL A 38 -4.68 -27.89 18.44
CA VAL A 38 -4.68 -27.46 17.03
C VAL A 38 -4.47 -25.96 16.96
N GLU A 39 -3.28 -25.52 16.54
CA GLU A 39 -3.06 -24.11 16.18
C GLU A 39 -3.90 -23.78 14.93
N SER A 40 -4.93 -22.97 15.12
CA SER A 40 -5.92 -22.72 14.07
C SER A 40 -5.30 -21.91 12.93
N ARG A 41 -5.46 -22.44 11.71
CA ARG A 41 -4.92 -21.87 10.48
C ARG A 41 -5.45 -20.46 10.26
N LEU A 42 -4.54 -19.53 9.95
CA LEU A 42 -4.76 -18.26 9.23
C LEU A 42 -6.20 -17.74 9.32
N ILE A 43 -6.53 -17.05 10.41
CA ILE A 43 -7.73 -16.21 10.49
C ILE A 43 -7.72 -15.29 9.26
N ASP A 44 -8.80 -15.32 8.46
CA ASP A 44 -8.92 -14.47 7.28
C ASP A 44 -9.00 -13.01 7.74
N SER A 45 -7.86 -12.32 7.68
CA SER A 45 -7.68 -11.08 8.41
C SER A 45 -8.66 -10.02 7.91
N VAL A 46 -9.51 -9.52 8.80
CA VAL A 46 -10.41 -8.42 8.51
C VAL A 46 -9.57 -7.16 8.38
N VAL A 47 -9.64 -6.45 7.25
CA VAL A 47 -8.94 -5.17 7.09
C VAL A 47 -9.67 -4.12 7.93
N VAL A 48 -8.93 -3.39 8.77
CA VAL A 48 -9.51 -2.36 9.64
C VAL A 48 -10.20 -1.29 8.78
N SER A 49 -11.42 -0.94 9.19
CA SER A 49 -12.24 0.13 8.63
C SER A 49 -12.74 1.06 9.75
N GLY A 50 -13.11 2.29 9.41
CA GLY A 50 -13.43 3.32 10.40
C GLY A 50 -12.22 4.20 10.77
N ARG A 51 -12.25 4.81 11.96
CA ARG A 51 -11.23 5.79 12.37
C ARG A 51 -9.98 5.11 12.92
N VAL A 52 -8.81 5.48 12.39
CA VAL A 52 -7.51 4.90 12.75
C VAL A 52 -6.46 6.01 12.88
N GLN A 53 -5.52 5.89 13.82
CA GLN A 53 -4.44 6.88 13.98
C GLN A 53 -3.27 6.66 13.00
N GLY A 54 -3.12 5.45 12.44
CA GLY A 54 -1.88 5.06 11.77
C GLY A 54 -0.74 4.85 12.78
N PRO A 55 0.52 4.73 12.33
CA PRO A 55 1.65 4.78 13.23
C PRO A 55 1.87 6.24 13.67
N GLY A 56 2.21 6.42 14.94
CA GLY A 56 2.71 7.72 15.42
C GLY A 56 4.02 8.12 14.73
N LEU A 57 4.44 9.35 14.97
CA LEU A 57 5.63 9.90 14.35
C LEU A 57 6.91 9.57 15.15
N TRP A 58 7.94 9.11 14.45
CA TRP A 58 9.29 9.03 15.02
C TRP A 58 9.85 10.44 15.13
N LYS A 59 10.54 10.73 16.23
CA LYS A 59 11.24 12.00 16.46
C LYS A 59 12.73 11.78 16.26
N VAL A 60 13.35 12.58 15.40
CA VAL A 60 14.80 12.68 15.28
C VAL A 60 15.24 14.06 15.77
N SER A 61 16.13 14.15 16.76
CA SER A 61 16.55 15.44 17.35
C SER A 61 18.07 15.65 17.44
N ARG A 62 18.45 16.93 17.44
CA ARG A 62 19.79 17.43 17.78
C ARG A 62 19.65 18.83 18.40
N GLY A 63 19.64 18.89 19.73
CA GLY A 63 19.23 20.09 20.46
C GLY A 63 17.79 20.48 20.10
N GLU A 64 17.54 21.79 19.97
CA GLU A 64 16.21 22.35 19.62
C GLU A 64 15.71 22.00 18.21
N HIS A 65 16.54 21.36 17.37
CA HIS A 65 16.19 20.99 16.01
C HIS A 65 15.57 19.59 15.95
N VAL A 66 14.38 19.48 15.35
CA VAL A 66 13.64 18.22 15.23
C VAL A 66 13.25 17.90 13.78
N MET A 67 13.26 16.61 13.44
CA MET A 67 12.60 16.06 12.26
C MET A 67 11.58 14.99 12.69
N TRP A 68 10.32 15.21 12.35
CA TRP A 68 9.23 14.26 12.57
C TRP A 68 9.07 13.36 11.35
N VAL A 69 9.15 12.03 11.55
CA VAL A 69 9.20 11.05 10.47
C VAL A 69 7.99 10.13 10.51
N LEU A 70 7.19 10.15 9.44
CA LEU A 70 6.08 9.22 9.24
C LEU A 70 6.56 7.99 8.46
N GLY A 71 6.47 6.82 9.10
CA GLY A 71 6.72 5.53 8.45
C GLY A 71 5.50 5.07 7.64
N LEU A 72 5.73 4.65 6.39
CA LEU A 72 4.70 4.23 5.45
C LEU A 72 4.91 2.77 5.01
N VAL A 73 3.86 1.94 5.07
CA VAL A 73 3.82 0.62 4.39
C VAL A 73 3.10 0.73 3.05
N SER A 74 3.20 -0.31 2.22
CA SER A 74 2.40 -0.44 0.99
C SER A 74 2.20 -1.93 0.69
N PRO A 75 1.01 -2.51 0.89
CA PRO A 75 -0.26 -1.80 1.03
C PRO A 75 -0.61 -1.31 2.43
N ILE A 76 -1.45 -0.26 2.48
CA ILE A 76 -2.24 0.16 3.64
C ILE A 76 -3.72 -0.23 3.43
N PRO A 77 -4.60 -0.12 4.46
CA PRO A 77 -6.04 -0.22 4.26
C PRO A 77 -6.56 0.86 3.31
N HIS A 78 -7.55 0.51 2.49
CA HIS A 78 -8.18 1.42 1.54
C HIS A 78 -9.32 2.22 2.18
N ASN A 79 -10.07 1.59 3.09
CA ASN A 79 -11.37 2.07 3.58
C ASN A 79 -11.29 2.60 5.03
N ILE A 80 -10.26 3.39 5.32
CA ILE A 80 -10.01 4.00 6.63
C ILE A 80 -10.27 5.51 6.63
N GLN A 81 -10.77 6.03 7.75
CA GLN A 81 -10.73 7.44 8.09
C GLN A 81 -9.47 7.69 8.92
N TRP A 82 -8.44 8.29 8.31
CA TRP A 82 -7.19 8.53 9.01
C TRP A 82 -7.31 9.75 9.94
N ASP A 83 -7.21 9.51 11.25
CA ASP A 83 -7.10 10.55 12.28
C ASP A 83 -5.71 11.18 12.20
N SER A 84 -5.60 12.18 11.33
CA SER A 84 -4.36 12.82 10.96
C SER A 84 -3.97 13.97 11.89
N ILE A 85 -4.65 14.18 13.03
CA ILE A 85 -4.49 15.37 13.88
C ILE A 85 -3.02 15.62 14.27
N GLU A 86 -2.25 14.60 14.67
CA GLU A 86 -0.83 14.80 14.95
C GLU A 86 -0.04 15.20 13.69
N VAL A 87 -0.27 14.54 12.56
CA VAL A 87 0.40 14.84 11.29
C VAL A 87 0.06 16.26 10.82
N GLU A 88 -1.21 16.68 10.90
CA GLU A 88 -1.62 18.04 10.59
C GLU A 88 -0.89 19.04 11.49
N ALA A 89 -0.73 18.74 12.78
CA ALA A 89 -0.04 19.58 13.76
C ALA A 89 1.48 19.67 13.52
N ARG A 90 2.17 18.54 13.22
CA ARG A 90 3.61 18.56 12.92
C ARG A 90 3.89 19.20 11.55
N MET A 91 3.14 18.85 10.51
CA MET A 91 3.28 19.48 9.17
C MET A 91 2.97 20.98 9.20
N SER A 92 2.02 21.43 10.04
CA SER A 92 1.73 22.86 10.20
C SER A 92 2.85 23.66 10.88
N ARG A 93 3.77 22.99 11.59
CA ARG A 93 4.93 23.61 12.26
C ARG A 93 6.24 23.40 11.51
N ALA A 94 6.25 22.55 10.49
CA ALA A 94 7.46 22.24 9.73
C ALA A 94 7.80 23.33 8.70
N GLN A 95 9.09 23.64 8.54
CA GLN A 95 9.58 24.52 7.48
C GLN A 95 9.76 23.78 6.13
N GLU A 96 9.86 22.45 6.12
CA GLU A 96 9.98 21.63 4.92
C GLU A 96 9.42 20.21 5.11
N TRP A 97 8.91 19.61 4.02
CA TRP A 97 8.65 18.19 3.89
C TRP A 97 9.76 17.51 3.07
N LEU A 98 10.56 16.66 3.71
CA LEU A 98 11.54 15.79 3.08
C LEU A 98 10.85 14.51 2.55
N LEU A 99 10.87 14.34 1.22
CA LEU A 99 10.32 13.18 0.54
C LEU A 99 11.23 11.95 0.68
N PRO A 100 10.70 10.72 0.57
CA PRO A 100 11.49 9.49 0.70
C PRO A 100 12.56 9.36 -0.41
N PRO A 101 13.64 8.58 -0.16
CA PRO A 101 14.58 8.20 -1.21
C PRO A 101 13.81 7.52 -2.34
N SER A 102 14.17 7.84 -3.57
CA SER A 102 13.43 7.39 -4.75
C SER A 102 14.30 7.36 -5.99
N LEU A 103 13.91 6.53 -6.94
CA LEU A 103 14.49 6.44 -8.27
C LEU A 103 13.40 6.74 -9.30
N SER A 104 13.69 7.62 -10.25
CA SER A 104 12.77 7.92 -11.36
C SER A 104 13.48 7.77 -12.71
N PHE A 105 12.71 7.38 -13.73
CA PHE A 105 13.16 7.32 -15.12
C PHE A 105 12.43 8.41 -15.88
N SER A 106 13.17 9.33 -16.53
CA SER A 106 12.59 10.46 -17.24
C SER A 106 13.11 10.60 -18.68
N PRO A 107 12.26 11.01 -19.64
CA PRO A 107 12.70 11.31 -20.99
C PRO A 107 13.46 12.64 -21.03
N ARG A 108 14.60 12.66 -21.71
CA ARG A 108 15.30 13.91 -22.07
C ARG A 108 14.35 14.78 -22.91
N GLY A 109 14.16 16.03 -22.51
CA GLY A 109 13.13 16.93 -23.05
C GLY A 109 11.84 17.01 -22.22
N GLY A 110 11.77 16.36 -21.05
CA GLY A 110 10.68 16.52 -20.08
C GLY A 110 9.32 16.09 -20.64
N MET A 111 8.25 16.80 -20.26
CA MET A 111 6.87 16.43 -20.66
C MET A 111 6.69 16.36 -22.18
N LEU A 112 7.26 17.31 -22.93
CA LEU A 112 7.19 17.31 -24.40
C LEU A 112 7.93 16.10 -24.99
N GLY A 113 9.16 15.83 -24.52
CA GLY A 113 9.93 14.64 -24.92
C GLY A 113 9.25 13.32 -24.58
N GLY A 114 8.48 13.27 -23.48
CA GLY A 114 7.67 12.12 -23.09
C GLY A 114 6.43 11.90 -23.95
N LEU A 115 5.78 12.97 -24.40
CA LEU A 115 4.54 12.90 -25.19
C LEU A 115 4.75 12.12 -26.50
N PHE A 116 5.86 12.39 -27.21
CA PHE A 116 6.24 11.68 -28.44
C PHE A 116 6.51 10.18 -28.26
N LEU A 117 6.70 9.71 -27.02
CA LEU A 117 6.95 8.30 -26.71
C LEU A 117 5.69 7.54 -26.30
N LEU A 118 4.54 8.19 -26.08
CA LEU A 118 3.30 7.53 -25.64
C LEU A 118 2.81 6.38 -26.56
N PRO A 119 2.81 6.51 -27.90
CA PRO A 119 2.39 5.39 -28.77
C PRO A 119 3.32 4.18 -28.65
N GLN A 120 4.62 4.43 -28.46
CA GLN A 120 5.65 3.40 -28.31
C GLN A 120 5.58 2.76 -26.93
N ALA A 121 5.31 3.55 -25.88
CA ALA A 121 5.06 3.06 -24.53
C ALA A 121 3.79 2.20 -24.46
N ASN A 122 2.76 2.48 -25.26
CA ASN A 122 1.59 1.61 -25.37
C ASN A 122 1.91 0.31 -26.12
N ARG A 123 2.69 0.36 -27.21
CA ARG A 123 3.19 -0.84 -27.91
C ARG A 123 4.05 -1.72 -26.99
N LEU A 124 4.95 -1.11 -26.22
CA LEU A 124 5.79 -1.76 -25.19
C LEU A 124 5.00 -2.57 -24.17
N ARG A 125 3.81 -2.09 -23.81
CA ARG A 125 2.96 -2.71 -22.80
C ARG A 125 2.27 -3.97 -23.29
N LYS A 126 2.17 -4.17 -24.62
CA LYS A 126 1.60 -5.35 -25.27
C LYS A 126 2.67 -6.36 -25.67
N ASN A 127 2.27 -7.62 -25.81
CA ASN A 127 3.16 -8.64 -26.35
C ASN A 127 3.56 -8.33 -27.81
N PRO A 128 4.76 -8.75 -28.24
CA PRO A 128 5.10 -8.83 -29.66
C PRO A 128 4.03 -9.57 -30.47
N ASP A 129 3.89 -9.18 -31.74
CA ASP A 129 3.02 -9.82 -32.73
C ASP A 129 1.53 -9.90 -32.34
N GLY A 130 1.08 -9.13 -31.34
CA GLY A 130 -0.29 -9.14 -30.83
C GLY A 130 -0.65 -10.37 -29.98
N LYS A 131 0.34 -11.19 -29.59
CA LYS A 131 0.13 -12.46 -28.88
C LYS A 131 -0.61 -12.28 -27.55
N THR A 132 -1.42 -13.26 -27.16
CA THR A 132 -2.08 -13.27 -25.85
C THR A 132 -1.16 -13.83 -24.76
N LEU A 133 -1.44 -13.53 -23.49
CA LEU A 133 -0.75 -14.16 -22.36
C LEU A 133 -0.79 -15.69 -22.42
N GLN A 134 -1.92 -16.28 -22.84
CA GLN A 134 -2.06 -17.72 -23.02
C GLN A 134 -1.11 -18.29 -24.10
N GLN A 135 -0.72 -17.49 -25.08
CA GLN A 135 0.27 -17.85 -26.12
C GLN A 135 1.73 -17.58 -25.71
N VAL A 136 1.98 -16.85 -24.62
CA VAL A 136 3.33 -16.51 -24.14
C VAL A 136 3.62 -17.01 -22.73
N LEU A 137 2.80 -17.90 -22.16
CA LEU A 137 3.03 -18.52 -20.85
C LEU A 137 3.27 -20.04 -20.99
N SER A 138 3.81 -20.65 -19.94
CA SER A 138 3.75 -22.12 -19.82
C SER A 138 2.28 -22.55 -19.62
N PRO A 139 1.88 -23.79 -19.96
CA PRO A 139 0.50 -24.25 -19.75
C PRO A 139 0.03 -24.05 -18.30
N ALA A 140 0.85 -24.41 -17.32
CA ALA A 140 0.57 -24.23 -15.91
C ALA A 140 0.44 -22.76 -15.48
N ASP A 141 1.28 -21.87 -16.03
CA ASP A 141 1.19 -20.43 -15.76
C ASP A 141 -0.03 -19.80 -16.45
N ALA A 142 -0.41 -20.28 -17.64
CA ALA A 142 -1.59 -19.84 -18.37
C ALA A 142 -2.89 -20.21 -17.65
N GLU A 143 -2.98 -21.42 -17.10
CA GLU A 143 -4.11 -21.85 -16.27
C GLU A 143 -4.23 -21.05 -14.97
N ARG A 144 -3.12 -20.84 -14.25
CA ARG A 144 -3.09 -19.99 -13.05
C ARG A 144 -3.54 -18.58 -13.38
N TRP A 145 -3.00 -18.02 -14.47
CA TRP A 145 -3.38 -16.71 -14.97
C TRP A 145 -4.88 -16.64 -15.30
N GLN A 146 -5.44 -17.62 -16.01
CA GLN A 146 -6.86 -17.65 -16.36
C GLN A 146 -7.76 -17.62 -15.12
N ARG A 147 -7.46 -18.43 -14.09
CA ARG A 147 -8.20 -18.43 -12.82
C ARG A 147 -8.11 -17.08 -12.09
N LEU A 148 -6.91 -16.48 -12.04
CA LEU A 148 -6.70 -15.18 -11.39
C LEU A 148 -7.31 -14.02 -12.19
N GLN A 149 -7.29 -14.08 -13.52
CA GLN A 149 -7.91 -13.10 -14.42
C GLN A 149 -9.43 -13.16 -14.31
N GLN A 150 -10.03 -14.36 -14.24
CA GLN A 150 -11.46 -14.52 -14.02
C GLN A 150 -11.92 -14.00 -12.64
N ARG A 151 -11.10 -14.18 -11.58
CA ARG A 151 -11.43 -13.69 -10.23
C ARG A 151 -11.26 -12.18 -10.06
N TYR A 152 -10.14 -11.63 -10.56
CA TYR A 152 -9.71 -10.27 -10.24
C TYR A 152 -9.84 -9.25 -11.39
N LEU A 153 -10.01 -9.71 -12.64
CA LEU A 153 -9.92 -8.90 -13.86
C LEU A 153 -10.95 -9.33 -14.93
N ALA A 154 -12.13 -9.80 -14.50
CA ALA A 154 -13.21 -10.21 -15.42
C ALA A 154 -13.70 -9.06 -16.31
N ASP A 155 -13.65 -7.83 -15.79
CA ASP A 155 -14.03 -6.60 -16.48
C ASP A 155 -12.96 -6.06 -17.45
N LYS A 156 -11.80 -6.75 -17.59
CA LYS A 156 -10.60 -6.21 -18.28
C LYS A 156 -9.97 -7.18 -19.29
N PRO A 157 -10.69 -7.67 -20.32
CA PRO A 157 -10.15 -8.62 -21.29
C PRO A 157 -8.90 -8.12 -22.01
N GLU A 158 -8.67 -6.80 -22.09
CA GLU A 158 -7.48 -6.20 -22.67
C GLU A 158 -6.18 -6.53 -21.90
N VAL A 159 -6.26 -6.96 -20.62
CA VAL A 159 -5.06 -7.40 -19.89
C VAL A 159 -4.39 -8.61 -20.55
N ASN A 160 -5.14 -9.44 -21.28
CA ASN A 160 -4.61 -10.60 -21.97
C ASN A 160 -3.73 -10.26 -23.18
N GLN A 161 -3.74 -9.00 -23.65
CA GLN A 161 -2.81 -8.53 -24.68
C GLN A 161 -1.52 -7.92 -24.08
N LEU A 162 -1.46 -7.72 -22.76
CA LEU A 162 -0.31 -7.12 -22.09
C LEU A 162 0.86 -8.10 -21.98
N ARG A 163 2.08 -7.57 -21.85
CA ARG A 163 3.23 -8.37 -21.43
C ARG A 163 3.08 -8.85 -19.98
N PRO A 164 3.62 -10.02 -19.61
CA PRO A 164 3.54 -10.60 -18.27
C PRO A 164 3.76 -9.62 -17.08
N TYR A 165 4.74 -8.70 -17.15
CA TYR A 165 4.97 -7.69 -16.10
C TYR A 165 3.77 -6.74 -15.96
N PHE A 166 3.27 -6.19 -17.07
CA PHE A 166 2.17 -5.23 -17.04
C PHE A 166 0.83 -5.89 -16.70
N ALA A 167 0.67 -7.17 -17.05
CA ALA A 167 -0.43 -8.02 -16.61
C ALA A 167 -0.38 -8.29 -15.10
N GLY A 168 0.80 -8.62 -14.56
CA GLY A 168 1.02 -8.81 -13.12
C GLY A 168 0.78 -7.52 -12.31
N GLU A 169 1.24 -6.38 -12.81
CA GLU A 169 0.93 -5.06 -12.25
C GLU A 169 -0.58 -4.73 -12.27
N ALA A 170 -1.31 -5.18 -13.30
CA ALA A 170 -2.77 -5.03 -13.37
C ALA A 170 -3.48 -5.92 -12.34
N LEU A 171 -3.06 -7.19 -12.22
CA LEU A 171 -3.53 -8.14 -11.22
C LEU A 171 -3.28 -7.62 -9.81
N TYR A 172 -2.05 -7.19 -9.49
CA TYR A 172 -1.67 -6.64 -8.19
C TYR A 172 -2.61 -5.50 -7.76
N ARG A 173 -2.81 -4.50 -8.65
CA ARG A 173 -3.73 -3.40 -8.36
C ARG A 173 -5.18 -3.86 -8.16
N ALA A 174 -5.62 -4.92 -8.83
CA ALA A 174 -7.00 -5.41 -8.72
C ALA A 174 -7.23 -6.26 -7.46
N VAL A 175 -6.29 -7.16 -7.14
CA VAL A 175 -6.25 -7.95 -5.91
C VAL A 175 -6.26 -7.04 -4.69
N LEU A 176 -5.45 -5.97 -4.69
CA LEU A 176 -5.44 -4.96 -3.64
C LEU A 176 -6.85 -4.34 -3.43
N ARG A 177 -7.47 -3.81 -4.50
CA ARG A 177 -8.81 -3.21 -4.41
C ARG A 177 -9.87 -4.18 -3.91
N GLN A 178 -9.92 -5.41 -4.44
CA GLN A 178 -10.90 -6.41 -4.00
C GLN A 178 -10.69 -6.86 -2.54
N ASN A 179 -9.49 -6.67 -1.98
CA ASN A 179 -9.18 -6.97 -0.58
C ASN A 179 -9.20 -5.74 0.34
N SER A 180 -9.79 -4.62 -0.09
CA SER A 180 -9.83 -3.35 0.67
C SER A 180 -8.43 -2.79 1.03
N LEU A 181 -7.45 -2.98 0.15
CA LEU A 181 -6.07 -2.51 0.29
C LEU A 181 -5.69 -1.49 -0.79
N GLY A 182 -4.75 -0.59 -0.48
CA GLY A 182 -4.28 0.47 -1.37
C GLY A 182 -2.79 0.78 -1.22
N ARG A 183 -2.18 1.43 -2.23
CA ARG A 183 -0.74 1.76 -2.24
C ARG A 183 -0.36 3.03 -1.46
N SER A 184 -1.33 3.92 -1.20
CA SER A 184 -1.09 5.21 -0.49
C SER A 184 -2.40 5.88 -0.03
N GLY A 185 -3.48 5.78 -0.83
CA GLY A 185 -4.84 6.15 -0.44
C GLY A 185 -5.00 7.49 0.27
N VAL A 186 -5.88 7.50 1.28
CA VAL A 186 -6.22 8.68 2.13
C VAL A 186 -4.98 9.34 2.75
N VAL A 187 -3.91 8.58 3.01
CA VAL A 187 -2.66 9.07 3.60
C VAL A 187 -1.94 10.00 2.63
N GLY A 188 -1.70 9.55 1.39
CA GLY A 188 -1.04 10.35 0.36
C GLY A 188 -1.85 11.60 -0.02
N GLU A 189 -3.16 11.46 -0.12
CA GLU A 189 -4.09 12.57 -0.40
C GLU A 189 -4.10 13.61 0.73
N THR A 190 -4.06 13.16 1.99
CA THR A 190 -3.98 14.03 3.18
C THR A 190 -2.66 14.79 3.24
N LEU A 191 -1.52 14.11 3.03
CA LEU A 191 -0.20 14.75 3.02
C LEU A 191 -0.08 15.81 1.92
N GLU A 192 -0.56 15.51 0.70
CA GLU A 192 -0.54 16.47 -0.41
C GLU A 192 -1.54 17.63 -0.23
N ARG A 193 -2.71 17.37 0.38
CA ARG A 193 -3.65 18.42 0.82
C ARG A 193 -2.96 19.37 1.81
N LEU A 194 -2.33 18.83 2.85
CA LEU A 194 -1.62 19.60 3.87
C LEU A 194 -0.47 20.42 3.27
N ARG A 195 0.34 19.80 2.40
CA ARG A 195 1.42 20.49 1.67
C ARG A 195 0.88 21.69 0.89
N LYS A 196 -0.21 21.53 0.14
CA LYS A 196 -0.88 22.62 -0.59
C LYS A 196 -1.40 23.70 0.36
N GLN A 197 -2.17 23.32 1.39
CA GLN A 197 -2.79 24.24 2.34
C GLN A 197 -1.78 25.10 3.10
N LYS A 198 -0.64 24.51 3.49
CA LYS A 198 0.44 25.21 4.23
C LYS A 198 1.52 25.81 3.33
N ARG A 199 1.40 25.65 2.00
CA ARG A 199 2.44 25.97 1.00
C ARG A 199 3.81 25.37 1.35
N LEU A 200 3.80 24.21 1.99
CA LEU A 200 4.99 23.58 2.55
C LEU A 200 5.98 23.22 1.43
N ARG A 201 7.22 23.72 1.57
CA ARG A 201 8.33 23.41 0.68
C ARG A 201 8.60 21.90 0.73
N THR A 202 8.81 21.27 -0.43
CA THR A 202 9.23 19.87 -0.53
C THR A 202 10.66 19.76 -0.99
N LEU A 203 11.46 18.96 -0.29
CA LEU A 203 12.78 18.53 -0.74
C LEU A 203 12.69 17.11 -1.27
N SER A 204 13.00 16.94 -2.56
CA SER A 204 13.14 15.63 -3.17
C SER A 204 14.60 15.20 -3.19
N THR A 205 14.81 13.90 -2.94
CA THR A 205 16.12 13.23 -2.95
C THR A 205 16.25 12.26 -4.12
N THR A 206 15.30 12.29 -5.06
CA THR A 206 15.21 11.38 -6.21
C THR A 206 16.50 11.34 -7.03
N VAL A 207 16.98 10.12 -7.33
CA VAL A 207 17.94 9.87 -8.40
C VAL A 207 17.16 9.81 -9.71
N GLU A 208 17.45 10.72 -10.65
CA GLU A 208 16.71 10.86 -11.91
C GLU A 208 17.53 10.31 -13.10
N GLN A 209 17.10 9.18 -13.65
CA GLN A 209 17.75 8.50 -14.77
C GLN A 209 17.17 8.97 -16.12
N LYS A 210 17.99 9.72 -16.88
CA LYS A 210 17.57 10.43 -18.09
C LYS A 210 17.85 9.66 -19.38
N PHE A 211 16.84 8.97 -19.91
CA PHE A 211 16.92 8.29 -21.20
C PHE A 211 16.56 9.22 -22.37
N SER A 212 17.25 9.09 -23.52
CA SER A 212 16.82 9.77 -24.76
C SER A 212 15.76 8.94 -25.49
N GLY A 213 14.88 9.58 -26.26
CA GLY A 213 13.91 8.87 -27.10
C GLY A 213 14.53 7.91 -28.12
N ARG A 214 15.78 8.16 -28.57
CA ARG A 214 16.54 7.25 -29.44
C ARG A 214 17.13 6.05 -28.69
N GLN A 215 17.55 6.22 -27.44
CA GLN A 215 17.92 5.08 -26.58
C GLN A 215 16.69 4.23 -26.28
N ALA A 216 15.59 4.86 -25.83
CA ALA A 216 14.31 4.18 -25.63
C ALA A 216 13.93 3.38 -26.88
N LEU A 217 13.79 3.99 -28.07
CA LEU A 217 13.45 3.28 -29.32
C LEU A 217 14.30 2.03 -29.59
N ARG A 218 15.63 2.11 -29.45
CA ARG A 218 16.54 0.98 -29.67
C ARG A 218 16.37 -0.10 -28.60
N GLN A 219 16.39 0.31 -27.33
CA GLN A 219 16.32 -0.57 -26.17
C GLN A 219 14.93 -1.22 -26.03
N VAL A 220 13.87 -0.54 -26.46
CA VAL A 220 12.50 -1.05 -26.61
C VAL A 220 12.44 -2.21 -27.59
N ASN A 221 12.99 -2.03 -28.80
CA ASN A 221 12.99 -3.09 -29.81
C ASN A 221 13.86 -4.29 -29.39
N ALA A 222 14.98 -4.07 -28.70
CA ALA A 222 15.82 -5.15 -28.15
C ALA A 222 15.17 -5.87 -26.96
N SER A 223 14.64 -5.12 -25.97
CA SER A 223 14.01 -5.67 -24.75
C SER A 223 12.63 -6.29 -25.00
N ALA A 224 11.99 -6.00 -26.13
CA ALA A 224 10.84 -6.76 -26.64
C ALA A 224 11.18 -8.24 -26.92
N ALA A 225 12.43 -8.53 -27.28
CA ALA A 225 12.93 -9.89 -27.49
C ALA A 225 13.70 -10.46 -26.29
N GLN A 226 14.44 -9.62 -25.55
CA GLN A 226 15.44 -10.08 -24.57
C GLN A 226 15.00 -10.09 -23.10
N VAL A 227 13.94 -9.35 -22.72
CA VAL A 227 13.52 -9.28 -21.31
C VAL A 227 12.37 -10.25 -21.08
N ASP A 228 12.66 -11.44 -20.55
CA ASP A 228 11.62 -12.40 -20.16
C ASP A 228 10.94 -11.96 -18.85
N ASP A 229 9.78 -11.32 -18.96
CA ASP A 229 9.01 -10.83 -17.83
C ASP A 229 8.02 -11.86 -17.22
N ARG A 230 7.98 -13.09 -17.76
CA ARG A 230 7.16 -14.21 -17.21
C ARG A 230 7.51 -14.52 -15.76
N ALA A 231 8.80 -14.46 -15.40
CA ALA A 231 9.26 -14.64 -14.02
C ALA A 231 8.63 -13.62 -13.04
N CYS A 232 8.27 -12.43 -13.51
CA CYS A 232 7.59 -11.42 -12.71
C CYS A 232 6.08 -11.64 -12.64
N LEU A 233 5.42 -12.08 -13.71
CA LEU A 233 4.02 -12.49 -13.60
C LEU A 233 3.84 -13.60 -12.58
N ARG A 234 4.71 -14.62 -12.59
CA ARG A 234 4.69 -15.70 -11.59
C ARG A 234 4.76 -15.17 -10.15
N ARG A 235 5.65 -14.21 -9.88
CA ARG A 235 5.75 -13.53 -8.58
C ARG A 235 4.47 -12.78 -8.18
N TYR A 236 3.83 -12.08 -9.12
CA TYR A 236 2.54 -11.42 -8.86
C TYR A 236 1.40 -12.42 -8.60
N MET A 237 1.35 -13.54 -9.34
CA MET A 237 0.39 -14.63 -9.12
C MET A 237 0.63 -15.31 -7.77
N ASP A 238 1.89 -15.62 -7.44
CA ASP A 238 2.31 -16.21 -6.16
C ASP A 238 1.85 -15.37 -4.96
N TRP A 239 2.05 -14.05 -5.03
CA TRP A 239 1.60 -13.12 -3.99
C TRP A 239 0.07 -13.04 -3.91
N ALA A 240 -0.63 -13.02 -5.06
CA ALA A 240 -2.08 -13.00 -5.12
C ALA A 240 -2.75 -14.31 -4.65
N GLU A 241 -2.01 -15.41 -4.64
CA GLU A 241 -2.45 -16.71 -4.13
C GLU A 241 -2.14 -16.89 -2.63
N ARG A 242 -1.05 -16.29 -2.10
CA ARG A 242 -0.49 -16.67 -0.78
C ARG A 242 -0.26 -15.54 0.22
N GLU A 243 0.09 -14.33 -0.23
CA GLU A 243 0.56 -13.26 0.66
C GLU A 243 -0.55 -12.31 1.14
N ILE A 244 -1.77 -12.40 0.57
CA ILE A 244 -2.88 -11.50 0.91
C ILE A 244 -3.13 -11.40 2.43
N PRO A 245 -3.24 -12.49 3.23
CA PRO A 245 -3.49 -12.38 4.67
C PRO A 245 -2.36 -11.65 5.42
N ARG A 246 -1.11 -11.81 4.97
CA ARG A 246 0.08 -11.15 5.52
C ARG A 246 0.14 -9.67 5.13
N SER A 247 -0.18 -9.32 3.87
CA SER A 247 -0.33 -7.93 3.44
C SER A 247 -1.43 -7.20 4.22
N LYS A 248 -2.58 -7.86 4.47
CA LYS A 248 -3.65 -7.33 5.32
C LYS A 248 -3.21 -7.15 6.79
N HIS A 249 -2.50 -8.13 7.36
CA HIS A 249 -1.97 -8.05 8.74
C HIS A 249 -1.00 -6.87 8.91
N ILE A 250 -0.08 -6.66 7.98
CA ILE A 250 0.86 -5.51 7.97
C ILE A 250 0.11 -4.18 7.80
N ALA A 251 -0.89 -4.14 6.91
CA ALA A 251 -1.74 -2.96 6.71
C ALA A 251 -2.53 -2.59 7.98
N ASN A 252 -3.03 -3.59 8.71
CA ASN A 252 -3.70 -3.41 9.99
C ASN A 252 -2.74 -2.94 11.09
N ALA A 253 -1.57 -3.56 11.22
CA ALA A 253 -0.55 -3.16 12.19
C ALA A 253 -0.12 -1.71 11.98
N TRP A 254 0.03 -1.28 10.71
CA TRP A 254 0.23 0.13 10.38
C TRP A 254 -0.94 1.01 10.81
N ALA A 255 -2.19 0.64 10.52
CA ALA A 255 -3.35 1.46 10.88
C ALA A 255 -3.56 1.59 12.40
N LEU A 256 -3.24 0.53 13.16
CA LEU A 256 -3.37 0.46 14.62
C LEU A 256 -2.13 0.98 15.38
N GLY A 257 -1.04 1.36 14.68
CA GLY A 257 0.20 1.82 15.30
C GLY A 257 0.99 0.73 16.02
N ASP A 258 0.79 -0.55 15.68
CA ASP A 258 1.53 -1.69 16.23
C ASP A 258 2.94 -1.77 15.63
N ILE A 259 3.86 -1.07 16.27
CA ILE A 259 5.26 -0.95 15.82
C ILE A 259 6.03 -2.27 15.97
N ASP A 260 5.63 -3.15 16.89
CA ASP A 260 6.36 -4.39 17.16
C ASP A 260 5.97 -5.49 16.15
N THR A 261 4.70 -5.61 15.78
CA THR A 261 4.29 -6.40 14.62
C THR A 261 4.94 -5.86 13.34
N LEU A 262 4.99 -4.54 13.14
CA LEU A 262 5.66 -3.95 11.98
C LEU A 262 7.17 -4.24 11.95
N ARG A 263 7.86 -4.24 13.09
CA ARG A 263 9.29 -4.59 13.19
C ARG A 263 9.54 -6.06 12.84
N ASN A 264 8.64 -6.95 13.25
CA ASN A 264 8.75 -8.39 13.05
C ASN A 264 8.14 -8.90 11.73
N ALA A 265 7.40 -8.06 10.99
CA ALA A 265 6.74 -8.40 9.73
C ALA A 265 7.68 -8.86 8.60
N GLY A 266 8.97 -8.53 8.68
CA GLY A 266 9.98 -8.83 7.66
C GLY A 266 9.80 -8.03 6.36
N PRO A 267 10.41 -8.47 5.24
CA PRO A 267 10.31 -7.78 3.96
C PRO A 267 8.86 -7.64 3.48
N ASN A 268 8.49 -6.42 3.10
CA ASN A 268 7.13 -6.05 2.72
C ASN A 268 6.60 -6.91 1.54
N PRO A 269 5.47 -7.64 1.69
CA PRO A 269 4.95 -8.49 0.62
C PRO A 269 4.46 -7.64 -0.56
N GLY A 270 5.30 -7.54 -1.59
CA GLY A 270 5.10 -6.64 -2.73
C GLY A 270 6.29 -5.75 -3.07
N ASP A 271 7.44 -5.83 -2.35
CA ASP A 271 8.68 -5.19 -2.84
C ASP A 271 9.29 -6.01 -4.00
N TRP A 272 8.94 -5.57 -5.21
CA TRP A 272 9.32 -6.24 -6.43
C TRP A 272 10.60 -5.68 -7.06
N GLU A 273 11.66 -5.41 -6.30
CA GLU A 273 12.96 -4.94 -6.84
C GLU A 273 13.46 -5.79 -8.02
N VAL A 274 13.35 -7.13 -7.94
CA VAL A 274 13.66 -8.06 -9.04
C VAL A 274 12.86 -7.76 -10.34
N CYS A 275 11.66 -7.20 -10.23
CA CYS A 275 10.81 -6.78 -11.35
C CYS A 275 10.90 -5.28 -11.66
N ARG A 276 11.43 -4.45 -10.75
CA ARG A 276 11.90 -3.11 -11.09
C ARG A 276 13.09 -3.21 -12.04
N GLN A 277 13.96 -4.24 -11.90
CA GLN A 277 15.06 -4.51 -12.84
C GLN A 277 14.60 -4.86 -14.27
N VAL A 278 13.42 -5.48 -14.44
CA VAL A 278 12.79 -5.72 -15.76
C VAL A 278 12.53 -4.40 -16.48
N VAL A 279 11.99 -3.40 -15.77
CA VAL A 279 11.75 -2.05 -16.30
C VAL A 279 13.06 -1.30 -16.51
N ALA A 280 13.99 -1.37 -15.54
CA ALA A 280 15.28 -0.68 -15.62
C ALA A 280 16.09 -1.10 -16.85
N ARG A 281 16.25 -2.41 -17.09
CA ARG A 281 17.00 -2.96 -18.23
C ARG A 281 16.41 -2.60 -19.60
N ALA A 282 15.11 -2.30 -19.66
CA ALA A 282 14.43 -1.81 -20.85
C ALA A 282 14.71 -0.33 -21.17
N PHE A 283 15.31 0.42 -20.24
CA PHE A 283 15.82 1.80 -20.46
C PHE A 283 17.35 1.88 -20.47
N ASP A 284 18.02 1.13 -19.59
CA ASP A 284 19.48 1.03 -19.50
C ASP A 284 19.86 -0.35 -18.91
N ASN A 285 20.60 -1.16 -19.68
CA ASN A 285 21.03 -2.50 -19.29
C ASN A 285 22.30 -2.53 -18.42
N THR A 286 22.97 -1.39 -18.25
CA THR A 286 24.12 -1.20 -17.35
C THR A 286 23.72 -0.68 -15.96
N LEU A 287 22.49 -0.16 -15.82
CA LEU A 287 22.01 0.42 -14.57
C LEU A 287 21.85 -0.63 -13.45
N SER A 288 22.69 -0.51 -12.43
CA SER A 288 22.52 -1.19 -11.15
C SER A 288 21.47 -0.47 -10.31
N LEU A 289 20.25 -1.04 -10.22
CA LEU A 289 19.18 -0.49 -9.38
C LEU A 289 19.60 -0.33 -7.92
N ARG A 290 20.22 -1.36 -7.33
CA ARG A 290 20.74 -1.31 -5.95
C ARG A 290 21.71 -0.15 -5.73
N ALA A 291 22.56 0.18 -6.71
CA ALA A 291 23.47 1.32 -6.59
C ALA A 291 22.72 2.65 -6.62
N ALA A 292 21.72 2.80 -7.50
CA ALA A 292 20.88 3.98 -7.57
C ALA A 292 19.95 4.15 -6.35
N GLU A 293 19.47 3.06 -5.75
CA GLU A 293 18.75 3.07 -4.47
C GLU A 293 19.68 3.50 -3.31
N ALA A 294 20.87 2.91 -3.21
CA ALA A 294 21.86 3.31 -2.20
C ALA A 294 22.32 4.78 -2.38
N GLU A 295 22.41 5.27 -3.62
CA GLU A 295 22.66 6.69 -3.88
C GLU A 295 21.48 7.57 -3.42
N ALA A 296 20.23 7.16 -3.69
CA ALA A 296 19.04 7.88 -3.21
C ALA A 296 18.97 7.92 -1.68
N GLU A 297 19.31 6.83 -0.99
CA GLU A 297 19.46 6.79 0.47
C GLU A 297 20.55 7.73 0.99
N ASN A 298 21.72 7.75 0.33
CA ASN A 298 22.83 8.64 0.72
C ASN A 298 22.47 10.12 0.50
N ARG A 299 21.80 10.44 -0.61
CA ARG A 299 21.21 11.77 -0.88
C ARG A 299 20.18 12.13 0.19
N TRP A 300 19.37 11.16 0.64
CA TRP A 300 18.39 11.37 1.70
C TRP A 300 19.02 11.67 3.06
N LEU A 301 20.08 10.95 3.46
CA LEU A 301 20.79 11.27 4.71
C LEU A 301 21.37 12.68 4.68
N ALA A 302 22.11 13.05 3.62
CA ALA A 302 22.67 14.39 3.50
C ALA A 302 21.58 15.49 3.52
N ALA A 303 20.42 15.23 2.88
CA ALA A 303 19.27 16.12 2.92
C ALA A 303 18.62 16.21 4.32
N ALA A 304 18.50 15.10 5.05
CA ALA A 304 17.97 15.07 6.41
C ALA A 304 18.88 15.80 7.40
N GLU A 305 20.19 15.56 7.35
CA GLU A 305 21.18 16.23 8.19
C GLU A 305 21.17 17.75 7.95
N ALA A 306 21.13 18.19 6.68
CA ALA A 306 21.04 19.59 6.31
C ALA A 306 19.67 20.22 6.65
N ALA A 307 18.57 19.45 6.60
CA ALA A 307 17.24 19.93 6.98
C ALA A 307 17.11 20.11 8.50
N ILE A 308 17.62 19.16 9.31
CA ILE A 308 17.66 19.30 10.77
C ILE A 308 18.54 20.50 11.15
N ALA A 309 19.77 20.60 10.61
CA ALA A 309 20.70 21.68 10.98
C ALA A 309 20.21 23.11 10.68
N ARG A 310 19.26 23.28 9.75
CA ARG A 310 18.80 24.60 9.29
C ARG A 310 17.36 24.96 9.70
N ASN A 311 16.50 23.97 9.96
CA ASN A 311 15.09 24.16 10.29
C ASN A 311 14.89 23.85 11.77
N THR A 312 13.99 24.57 12.46
CA THR A 312 13.55 24.17 13.82
C THR A 312 12.78 22.86 13.78
N SER A 313 11.91 22.69 12.77
CA SER A 313 11.08 21.51 12.57
C SER A 313 11.06 21.11 11.09
N THR A 314 11.51 19.90 10.79
CA THR A 314 11.33 19.26 9.48
C THR A 314 10.25 18.18 9.60
N PHE A 315 9.44 17.96 8.56
CA PHE A 315 8.60 16.78 8.43
C PHE A 315 9.19 15.86 7.36
N ALA A 316 9.13 14.54 7.54
CA ALA A 316 9.65 13.58 6.58
C ALA A 316 8.73 12.37 6.44
N THR A 317 8.77 11.74 5.27
CA THR A 317 8.11 10.45 5.03
C THR A 317 9.13 9.42 4.56
N LEU A 318 9.06 8.21 5.12
CA LEU A 318 9.95 7.09 4.78
C LEU A 318 9.16 5.79 4.59
N PRO A 319 9.64 4.85 3.74
CA PRO A 319 9.20 3.46 3.80
C PRO A 319 9.47 2.89 5.19
N MET A 320 8.52 2.14 5.76
CA MET A 320 8.62 1.67 7.16
C MET A 320 9.90 0.84 7.42
N HIS A 321 10.41 0.10 6.41
CA HIS A 321 11.68 -0.61 6.53
C HIS A 321 12.89 0.31 6.80
N GLN A 322 12.91 1.55 6.28
CA GLN A 322 13.96 2.53 6.55
C GLN A 322 13.86 3.18 7.95
N VAL A 323 12.69 3.04 8.58
CA VAL A 323 12.38 3.57 9.91
C VAL A 323 12.73 2.55 11.00
N ILE A 324 12.42 1.28 10.79
CA ILE A 324 12.50 0.22 11.82
C ILE A 324 13.75 -0.67 11.74
N SER A 325 14.43 -0.75 10.58
CA SER A 325 15.55 -1.71 10.41
C SER A 325 16.82 -1.20 11.08
N SER A 326 17.62 -2.13 11.63
CA SER A 326 18.90 -1.84 12.28
C SER A 326 19.96 -1.20 11.38
N ASN A 327 19.80 -1.31 10.06
CA ASN A 327 20.61 -0.66 9.02
C ASN A 327 19.86 0.44 8.24
N GLY A 328 18.60 0.73 8.59
CA GLY A 328 17.77 1.73 7.89
C GLY A 328 18.22 3.17 8.13
N LEU A 329 17.68 4.10 7.35
CA LEU A 329 18.03 5.52 7.42
C LEU A 329 17.97 6.13 8.84
N LEU A 330 17.00 5.76 9.68
CA LEU A 330 16.95 6.27 11.05
C LEU A 330 18.03 5.68 11.97
N ALA A 331 18.37 4.39 11.81
CA ALA A 331 19.51 3.80 12.51
C ALA A 331 20.84 4.43 12.06
N ARG A 332 20.95 4.78 10.77
CA ARG A 332 22.11 5.50 10.19
C ARG A 332 22.21 6.94 10.70
N LEU A 333 21.09 7.62 10.99
CA LEU A 333 21.09 8.90 11.71
C LEU A 333 21.46 8.72 13.20
N LYS A 334 20.94 7.70 13.89
CA LYS A 334 21.32 7.41 15.28
C LYS A 334 22.83 7.18 15.43
N ALA A 335 23.43 6.42 14.50
CA ALA A 335 24.88 6.21 14.44
C ALA A 335 25.71 7.48 14.15
N ARG A 336 25.07 8.58 13.72
CA ARG A 336 25.69 9.90 13.48
C ARG A 336 25.48 10.88 14.64
N GLY A 337 25.02 10.41 15.79
CA GLY A 337 24.78 11.26 16.96
C GLY A 337 23.54 12.14 16.83
N TYR A 338 22.47 11.61 16.24
CA TYR A 338 21.12 12.15 16.40
C TYR A 338 20.36 11.29 17.41
N GLU A 339 19.55 11.90 18.26
CA GLU A 339 18.55 11.15 19.02
C GLU A 339 17.48 10.63 18.06
N VAL A 340 16.97 9.44 18.32
CA VAL A 340 15.90 8.81 17.55
C VAL A 340 14.95 8.11 18.52
N GLU A 341 13.79 8.72 18.72
CA GLU A 341 12.70 8.18 19.53
C GLU A 341 11.65 7.53 18.62
N ALA A 342 11.16 6.35 19.03
CA ALA A 342 9.98 5.74 18.45
C ALA A 342 8.72 6.47 18.95
N PRO A 343 7.60 6.46 18.20
CA PRO A 343 6.33 6.93 18.72
C PRO A 343 5.93 6.15 19.96
N ALA A 344 5.28 6.83 20.91
CA ALA A 344 4.62 6.16 22.02
C ALA A 344 3.54 5.19 21.49
N ALA A 345 3.36 4.07 22.18
CA ALA A 345 2.24 3.18 21.89
C ALA A 345 0.90 3.95 22.02
N PRO A 346 -0.07 3.75 21.11
CA PRO A 346 -1.35 4.43 21.20
C PRO A 346 -2.03 4.08 22.52
N ALA A 347 -2.51 5.12 23.23
CA ALA A 347 -3.20 4.92 24.50
C ALA A 347 -4.43 4.04 24.29
N ALA A 348 -4.57 2.99 25.10
CA ALA A 348 -5.70 2.07 25.02
C ALA A 348 -7.03 2.85 25.07
N PRO A 349 -8.04 2.47 24.25
CA PRO A 349 -9.32 3.14 24.27
C PRO A 349 -9.88 3.08 25.68
N LYS A 350 -10.25 4.24 26.24
CA LYS A 350 -10.96 4.29 27.52
C LYS A 350 -12.27 3.50 27.33
N PRO A 351 -12.64 2.60 28.26
CA PRO A 351 -13.92 1.93 28.18
C PRO A 351 -15.02 3.00 28.17
N ASP A 352 -16.01 2.84 27.28
CA ASP A 352 -17.17 3.71 27.28
C ASP A 352 -17.85 3.64 28.65
N LYS A 353 -18.19 4.82 29.19
CA LYS A 353 -18.97 4.89 30.43
C LYS A 353 -20.41 4.49 30.11
N SER A 354 -20.75 3.26 30.51
CA SER A 354 -22.12 2.74 30.56
C SER A 354 -23.01 3.58 31.48
#